data_AF-A0A1V5X827-F1
#
_entry.id   AF-A0A1V5X827-F1
#
_cell.length_a   1.000
_cell.length_b   1.000
_cell.length_c   1.000
_cell.angle_alpha   90.00
_cell.angle_beta   90.00
_cell.angle_gamma   90.00
#
_symmetry.space_group_name_H-M   'P 1'
#
loop_
_entity.id
_entity.type
_entity.pdbx_description
1 polymer ?
#
loop_
_entity_poly.entity_id
_entity_poly.type
_entity_poly.pdbx_seq_one_letter_code
_entity_poly.pdbx_strand_id
1 'polypeptide(L)'
;MGNLREFDQFIQNRLQVVQNIKSQLLALQAHYETFFQEVSQVREHELAQLVVEFNRRRGSLPFRLDEALDREHERAQAEMDKQLKNLQTKHASLMQTAENIRRKSHELENGVHKKHVDLDQKEEELKARNEKLLQGIASYNSRIRELGSGFGFLFNIFQMRSLQAERRRLDQEHEDVAARIESIRAQWVQREKEFNVKQDELLRKWRETTTKASTLQSKIDLLNVTRASLVERTTLERVLFEKYPSPPPQGNDVVCPRCKSGNAASNRFCHICAQRLQPDRPDLEGSIPELAELNHHHRRFSEGMKACQEIIGLLTGLESGLKAFSKSIANMIKTETTYPVGKLSIDVPAQCVQFANSFEQLGKSCQDKTSHPTEFAKLVKSAAQTYSEEKLQAFFERMGKELSVQAKSQWG
;
A
#
# COMPACT_ATOMS: atom_id res chain seq x y z
N MET A 1 -6.12 -20.78 32.25
CA MET A 1 -6.65 -20.72 30.88
C MET A 1 -7.25 -22.10 30.64
N GLY A 2 -8.35 -22.22 29.90
CA GLY A 2 -8.92 -23.53 29.61
C GLY A 2 -10.25 -23.52 28.84
N ASN A 3 -10.73 -22.35 28.40
CA ASN A 3 -11.94 -22.25 27.58
C ASN A 3 -11.86 -21.05 26.62
N LEU A 4 -12.75 -21.01 25.63
CA LEU A 4 -12.78 -19.95 24.61
C LEU A 4 -12.96 -18.54 25.19
N ARG A 5 -13.68 -18.37 26.30
CA ARG A 5 -13.88 -17.04 26.91
C ARG A 5 -12.59 -16.52 27.54
N GLU A 6 -11.82 -17.38 28.20
CA GLU A 6 -10.50 -17.02 28.73
C GLU A 6 -9.50 -16.72 27.61
N PHE A 7 -9.60 -17.43 26.47
CA PHE A 7 -8.82 -17.12 25.27
C PHE A 7 -9.20 -15.73 24.73
N ASP A 8 -10.49 -15.44 24.55
CA ASP A 8 -10.94 -14.12 24.10
C ASP A 8 -10.48 -13.01 25.06
N GLN A 9 -10.64 -13.21 26.37
CA GLN A 9 -10.18 -12.26 27.38
C GLN A 9 -8.68 -12.01 27.28
N PHE A 10 -7.86 -13.04 27.04
CA PHE A 10 -6.44 -12.88 26.79
C PHE A 10 -6.17 -11.98 25.56
N ILE A 11 -6.85 -12.22 24.44
CA ILE A 11 -6.69 -11.41 23.22
C ILE A 11 -7.15 -9.96 23.44
N GLN A 12 -8.29 -9.76 24.10
CA GLN A 12 -8.80 -8.42 24.44
C GLN A 12 -7.84 -7.65 25.35
N ASN A 13 -7.28 -8.31 26.37
CA ASN A 13 -6.27 -7.70 27.24
C ASN A 13 -5.02 -7.28 26.45
N ARG A 14 -4.56 -8.11 25.51
CA ARG A 14 -3.40 -7.77 24.65
C ARG A 14 -3.71 -6.67 23.65
N LEU A 15 -4.92 -6.64 23.11
CA LEU A 15 -5.40 -5.55 22.26
C LEU A 15 -5.37 -4.22 23.02
N GLN A 16 -5.86 -4.19 24.26
CA GLN A 16 -5.84 -3.00 25.11
C GLN A 16 -4.40 -2.52 25.39
N VAL A 17 -3.47 -3.44 25.68
CA VAL A 17 -2.04 -3.10 25.87
C VAL A 17 -1.48 -2.44 24.62
N VAL A 18 -1.68 -3.04 23.43
CA VAL A 18 -1.19 -2.50 22.16
C VAL A 18 -1.78 -1.12 21.87
N GLN A 19 -3.08 -0.92 22.13
CA GLN A 19 -3.75 0.36 21.96
C GLN A 19 -3.21 1.45 22.89
N ASN A 20 -2.97 1.11 24.16
CA ASN A 20 -2.38 2.03 25.13
C ASN A 20 -0.98 2.49 24.70
N ILE A 21 -0.13 1.55 24.26
CA ILE A 21 1.22 1.86 23.77
C ILE A 21 1.14 2.76 22.53
N LYS A 22 0.27 2.43 21.58
CA LYS A 22 0.07 3.22 20.37
C LYS A 22 -0.37 4.66 20.70
N SER A 23 -1.31 4.83 21.65
CA SER A 23 -1.75 6.16 22.08
C SER A 23 -0.62 6.99 22.70
N GLN A 24 0.25 6.36 23.50
CA GLN A 24 1.41 7.03 24.09
C GLN A 24 2.43 7.44 23.01
N LEU A 25 2.65 6.59 22.02
CA LEU A 25 3.55 6.88 20.90
C LEU A 25 3.03 8.00 19.99
N LEU A 26 1.72 8.09 19.79
CA LEU A 26 1.11 9.22 19.08
C LEU A 26 1.33 10.55 19.82
N ALA A 27 1.18 10.55 21.15
CA ALA A 27 1.48 11.72 21.97
C ALA A 27 2.96 12.09 21.92
N LEU A 28 3.86 11.10 21.97
CA LEU A 28 5.30 11.31 21.81
C LEU A 28 5.65 11.87 20.43
N GLN A 29 5.04 11.33 19.37
CA GLN A 29 5.25 11.80 18.00
C GLN A 29 4.86 13.27 17.87
N ALA A 30 3.70 13.67 18.41
CA ALA A 30 3.27 15.07 18.40
C ALA A 30 4.25 15.99 19.15
N HIS A 31 4.84 15.50 20.24
CA HIS A 31 5.87 16.23 20.99
C HIS A 31 7.14 16.42 20.16
N TYR A 32 7.63 15.35 19.51
CA TYR A 32 8.78 15.43 18.61
C TYR A 32 8.52 16.30 17.39
N GLU A 33 7.32 16.26 16.83
CA GLU A 33 6.93 17.09 15.71
C GLU A 33 6.97 18.57 16.07
N THR A 34 6.48 18.95 17.26
CA THR A 34 6.55 20.34 17.74
C THR A 34 8.00 20.82 17.80
N PHE A 35 8.89 20.05 18.44
CA PHE A 35 10.31 20.42 18.53
C PHE A 35 11.00 20.40 17.18
N PHE A 36 10.66 19.44 16.32
CA PHE A 36 11.20 19.37 14.98
C PHE A 36 10.82 20.59 14.15
N GLN A 37 9.57 21.05 14.21
CA GLN A 37 9.10 22.24 13.49
C GLN A 37 9.83 23.49 13.96
N GLU A 38 9.94 23.71 15.27
CA GLU A 38 10.69 24.85 15.83
C GLU A 38 12.16 24.84 15.39
N VAL A 39 12.84 23.69 15.54
CA VAL A 39 14.24 23.54 15.13
C VAL A 39 14.38 23.72 13.63
N SER A 40 13.48 23.16 12.83
CA SER A 40 13.51 23.27 11.36
C SER A 40 13.37 24.71 10.92
N GLN A 41 12.45 25.47 11.52
CA GLN A 41 12.23 26.86 11.15
C GLN A 41 13.47 27.71 11.38
N VAL A 42 14.06 27.62 12.59
CA VAL A 42 15.29 28.36 12.92
C VAL A 42 16.42 27.91 12.02
N ARG A 43 16.62 26.59 11.89
CA ARG A 43 17.68 26.00 11.07
C ARG A 43 17.61 26.42 9.61
N GLU A 44 16.45 26.37 8.97
CA GLU A 44 16.31 26.75 7.55
C GLU A 44 16.61 28.24 7.35
N HIS A 45 16.21 29.09 8.30
CA HIS A 45 16.53 30.51 8.26
C HIS A 45 18.05 30.76 8.37
N GLU A 46 18.69 30.20 9.40
CA GLU A 46 20.14 30.33 9.63
C GLU A 46 20.96 29.76 8.46
N LEU A 47 20.54 28.60 7.93
CA LEU A 47 21.20 27.93 6.84
C LEU A 47 21.12 28.74 5.54
N ALA A 48 19.97 29.36 5.25
CA ALA A 48 19.82 30.24 4.09
C ALA A 48 20.72 31.48 4.20
N GLN A 49 20.80 32.11 5.37
CA GLN A 49 21.70 33.24 5.60
C GLN A 49 23.17 32.84 5.46
N LEU A 50 23.55 31.70 6.05
CA LEU A 50 24.92 31.21 5.98
C LEU A 50 25.32 30.82 4.56
N VAL A 51 24.46 30.20 3.76
CA VAL A 51 24.78 29.94 2.33
C VAL A 51 25.14 31.23 1.59
N VAL A 52 24.37 32.32 1.80
CA VAL A 52 24.66 33.63 1.19
C VAL A 52 25.99 34.19 1.67
N GLU A 53 26.25 34.16 2.99
CA GLU A 53 27.50 34.66 3.57
C GLU A 53 28.73 33.86 3.14
N PHE A 54 28.61 32.54 3.08
CA PHE A 54 29.68 31.65 2.64
C PHE A 54 30.03 31.89 1.17
N ASN A 55 29.02 32.05 0.31
CA ASN A 55 29.24 32.39 -1.10
C ASN A 55 29.87 33.79 -1.26
N ARG A 56 29.46 34.76 -0.44
CA ARG A 56 30.02 36.12 -0.45
C ARG A 56 31.50 36.16 -0.04
N ARG A 57 31.91 35.31 0.91
CA ARG A 57 33.25 35.31 1.51
C ARG A 57 34.15 34.19 1.00
N ARG A 58 33.80 33.54 -0.11
CA ARG A 58 34.57 32.41 -0.64
C ARG A 58 36.04 32.79 -0.87
N GLY A 59 36.95 31.94 -0.41
CA GLY A 59 38.40 32.18 -0.39
C GLY A 59 38.91 32.93 0.85
N SER A 60 38.02 33.35 1.76
CA SER A 60 38.35 33.98 3.03
C SER A 60 37.65 33.31 4.22
N LEU A 61 37.12 32.10 4.04
CA LEU A 61 36.43 31.39 5.11
C LEU A 61 37.43 30.83 6.14
N PRO A 62 37.05 30.81 7.42
CA PRO A 62 37.93 30.33 8.47
C PRO A 62 38.18 28.81 8.32
N PHE A 63 39.25 28.32 8.96
CA PHE A 63 39.54 26.88 9.12
C PHE A 63 39.60 26.03 7.83
N ARG A 64 39.96 26.64 6.69
CA ARG A 64 39.98 25.98 5.36
C ARG A 64 38.62 25.36 5.00
N LEU A 65 37.53 26.01 5.40
CA LEU A 65 36.17 25.57 5.07
C LEU A 65 35.93 25.60 3.55
N ASP A 66 36.56 26.52 2.81
CA ASP A 66 36.47 26.59 1.34
C ASP A 66 36.78 25.24 0.68
N GLU A 67 37.92 24.61 1.00
CA GLU A 67 38.32 23.33 0.41
C GLU A 67 37.39 22.17 0.79
N ALA A 68 36.80 22.22 1.99
CA ALA A 68 35.84 21.20 2.42
C ALA A 68 34.51 21.36 1.67
N LEU A 69 34.06 22.60 1.47
CA LEU A 69 32.84 22.92 0.73
C LEU A 69 32.98 22.55 -0.74
N ASP A 70 34.13 22.84 -1.38
CA ASP A 70 34.37 22.46 -2.78
C ASP A 70 34.26 20.94 -2.97
N ARG A 71 34.95 20.16 -2.14
CA ARG A 71 34.90 18.69 -2.21
C ARG A 71 33.50 18.13 -1.95
N GLU A 72 32.80 18.66 -0.95
CA GLU A 72 31.44 18.20 -0.64
C GLU A 72 30.41 18.70 -1.65
N HIS A 73 30.65 19.81 -2.34
CA HIS A 73 29.82 20.28 -3.45
C HIS A 73 29.85 19.30 -4.61
N GLU A 74 31.03 18.90 -5.07
CA GLU A 74 31.18 17.91 -6.14
C GLU A 74 30.50 16.59 -5.78
N ARG A 75 30.66 16.11 -4.54
CA ARG A 75 30.01 14.89 -4.04
C ARG A 75 28.49 15.01 -3.99
N ALA A 76 27.96 16.12 -3.46
CA ALA A 76 26.53 16.36 -3.38
C ALA A 76 25.91 16.50 -4.78
N GLN A 77 26.60 17.16 -5.72
CA GLN A 77 26.18 17.30 -7.10
C GLN A 77 26.13 15.95 -7.81
N ALA A 78 27.17 15.12 -7.70
CA ALA A 78 27.22 13.79 -8.31
C ALA A 78 26.13 12.84 -7.77
N GLU A 79 25.86 12.90 -6.45
CA GLU A 79 24.78 12.11 -5.85
C GLU A 79 23.41 12.57 -6.36
N MET A 80 23.18 13.89 -6.48
CA MET A 80 21.93 14.43 -7.02
C MET A 80 21.73 14.06 -8.50
N ASP A 81 22.80 14.10 -9.31
CA ASP A 81 22.77 13.63 -10.71
C ASP A 81 22.39 12.15 -10.81
N LYS A 82 22.99 11.32 -9.97
CA LYS A 82 22.69 9.89 -9.91
C LYS A 82 21.23 9.65 -9.54
N GLN A 83 20.71 10.39 -8.55
CA GLN A 83 19.30 10.29 -8.15
C GLN A 83 18.36 10.71 -9.26
N LEU A 84 18.63 11.82 -9.94
CA LEU A 84 17.84 12.30 -11.07
C LEU A 84 17.82 11.27 -12.20
N LYS A 85 18.98 10.73 -12.56
CA LYS A 85 19.12 9.68 -13.60
C LYS A 85 18.32 8.43 -13.25
N ASN A 86 18.34 8.01 -11.98
CA ASN A 86 17.56 6.86 -11.52
C ASN A 86 16.04 7.11 -11.64
N LEU A 87 15.58 8.31 -11.28
CA LEU A 87 14.18 8.70 -11.41
C LEU A 87 13.74 8.75 -12.88
N GLN A 88 14.56 9.35 -13.75
CA GLN A 88 14.32 9.41 -15.19
C GLN A 88 14.26 8.01 -15.82
N THR A 89 15.18 7.11 -15.44
CA THR A 89 15.19 5.72 -15.92
C THR A 89 13.91 4.99 -15.48
N LYS A 90 13.49 5.16 -14.23
CA LYS A 90 12.25 4.56 -13.72
C LYS A 90 11.01 5.12 -14.42
N HIS A 91 10.97 6.44 -14.66
CA HIS A 91 9.90 7.09 -15.42
C HIS A 91 9.81 6.52 -16.84
N ALA A 92 10.93 6.45 -17.56
CA ALA A 92 10.97 5.89 -18.91
C ALA A 92 10.48 4.43 -18.96
N SER A 93 10.87 3.61 -17.98
CA SER A 93 10.40 2.22 -17.85
C SER A 93 8.88 2.12 -17.62
N LEU A 94 8.31 2.99 -16.78
CA LEU A 94 6.86 3.03 -16.57
C LEU A 94 6.13 3.48 -17.84
N MET A 95 6.62 4.49 -18.54
CA MET A 95 6.04 4.95 -19.80
C MET A 95 6.08 3.85 -20.88
N GLN A 96 7.19 3.12 -21.00
CA GLN A 96 7.29 1.96 -21.89
C GLN A 96 6.28 0.86 -21.51
N THR A 97 6.10 0.62 -20.21
CA THR A 97 5.11 -0.34 -19.70
C THR A 97 3.68 0.08 -20.05
N ALA A 98 3.35 1.37 -19.87
CA ALA A 98 2.06 1.92 -20.23
C ALA A 98 1.78 1.78 -21.73
N GLU A 99 2.78 2.05 -22.58
CA GLU A 99 2.66 1.89 -24.04
C GLU A 99 2.45 0.42 -24.43
N ASN A 100 3.17 -0.51 -23.80
CA ASN A 100 2.96 -1.94 -24.02
C ASN A 100 1.55 -2.40 -23.60
N ILE A 101 0.99 -1.86 -22.52
CA ILE A 101 -0.40 -2.15 -22.09
C ILE A 101 -1.39 -1.62 -23.13
N ARG A 102 -1.17 -0.40 -23.63
CA ARG A 102 -2.00 0.20 -24.68
C ARG A 102 -1.99 -0.64 -25.95
N ARG A 103 -0.82 -1.12 -26.37
CA ARG A 103 -0.68 -2.02 -27.53
C ARG A 103 -1.45 -3.32 -27.35
N LYS A 104 -1.32 -3.97 -26.18
CA LYS A 104 -2.08 -5.19 -25.84
C LYS A 104 -3.59 -4.96 -25.86
N SER A 105 -4.05 -3.80 -25.40
CA SER A 105 -5.46 -3.43 -25.44
C SER A 105 -5.96 -3.31 -26.89
N HIS A 106 -5.19 -2.65 -27.76
CA HIS A 106 -5.51 -2.54 -29.19
C HIS A 106 -5.50 -3.91 -29.90
N GLU A 107 -4.54 -4.78 -29.57
CA GLU A 107 -4.48 -6.15 -30.11
C GLU A 107 -5.70 -6.97 -29.67
N LEU A 108 -6.12 -6.83 -28.41
CA LEU A 108 -7.30 -7.49 -27.86
C LEU A 108 -8.58 -7.03 -28.58
N GLU A 109 -8.76 -5.72 -28.77
CA GLU A 109 -9.89 -5.12 -29.47
C GLU A 109 -9.98 -5.62 -30.92
N ASN A 110 -8.85 -5.57 -31.66
CA ASN A 110 -8.77 -6.10 -33.01
C ASN A 110 -9.12 -7.61 -33.08
N GLY A 111 -8.67 -8.38 -32.08
CA GLY A 111 -8.94 -9.81 -32.00
C GLY A 111 -10.41 -10.13 -31.76
N VAL A 112 -11.12 -9.30 -30.98
CA VAL A 112 -12.56 -9.44 -30.73
C VAL A 112 -13.36 -9.02 -31.96
N HIS A 113 -12.99 -7.91 -32.59
CA HIS A 113 -13.66 -7.43 -33.80
C HIS A 113 -13.65 -8.50 -34.92
N LYS A 114 -12.49 -9.10 -35.21
CA LYS A 114 -12.38 -10.20 -36.19
C LYS A 114 -13.32 -11.38 -35.86
N LYS A 115 -13.37 -11.77 -34.59
CA LYS A 115 -14.22 -12.88 -34.14
C LYS A 115 -15.71 -12.55 -34.17
N HIS A 116 -16.09 -11.29 -33.97
CA HIS A 116 -17.47 -10.85 -34.09
C HIS A 116 -17.93 -10.90 -35.54
N VAL A 117 -17.09 -10.45 -36.49
CA VAL A 117 -17.37 -10.56 -37.94
C VAL A 117 -17.62 -12.02 -38.35
N ASP A 118 -16.79 -12.97 -37.91
CA ASP A 118 -16.96 -14.38 -38.26
C ASP A 118 -18.26 -14.99 -37.72
N LEU A 119 -18.70 -14.55 -36.53
CA LEU A 119 -19.92 -15.05 -35.92
C LEU A 119 -21.17 -14.36 -36.49
N ASP A 120 -21.06 -13.08 -36.85
CA ASP A 120 -22.11 -12.33 -37.56
C ASP A 120 -22.45 -13.00 -38.89
N GLN A 121 -21.43 -13.31 -39.69
CA GLN A 121 -21.60 -14.01 -40.96
C GLN A 121 -22.32 -15.36 -40.77
N LYS A 122 -21.95 -16.14 -39.75
CA LYS A 122 -22.59 -17.43 -39.45
C LYS A 122 -24.03 -17.27 -38.99
N GLU A 123 -24.33 -16.23 -38.21
CA GLU A 123 -25.70 -15.94 -37.80
C GLU A 123 -26.56 -15.59 -39.01
N GLU A 124 -26.06 -14.74 -39.91
CA GLU A 124 -26.77 -14.34 -41.14
C GLU A 124 -27.01 -15.53 -42.08
N GLU A 125 -26.05 -16.43 -42.25
CA GLU A 125 -26.23 -17.68 -43.01
C GLU A 125 -27.33 -18.57 -42.41
N LEU A 126 -27.37 -18.70 -41.08
CA LEU A 126 -28.40 -19.48 -40.38
C LEU A 126 -29.78 -18.81 -40.46
N LYS A 127 -29.86 -17.48 -40.35
CA LYS A 127 -31.12 -16.73 -40.53
C LYS A 127 -31.67 -16.92 -41.93
N ALA A 128 -30.83 -16.82 -42.96
CA ALA A 128 -31.24 -17.07 -44.35
C ALA A 128 -31.74 -18.50 -44.56
N ARG A 129 -31.12 -19.50 -43.90
CA ARG A 129 -31.61 -20.88 -43.91
C ARG A 129 -32.95 -21.02 -43.17
N ASN A 130 -33.08 -20.37 -42.02
CA ASN A 130 -34.30 -20.40 -41.21
C ASN A 130 -35.50 -19.86 -41.97
N GLU A 131 -35.31 -18.74 -42.69
CA GLU A 131 -36.36 -18.15 -43.52
C GLU A 131 -36.83 -19.10 -44.63
N LYS A 132 -35.89 -19.78 -45.31
CA LYS A 132 -36.22 -20.80 -46.33
C LYS A 132 -37.03 -21.97 -45.74
N LEU A 133 -36.67 -22.43 -44.55
CA LEU A 133 -37.42 -23.50 -43.85
C LEU A 133 -38.84 -23.06 -43.51
N LEU A 134 -39.01 -21.84 -42.99
CA LEU A 134 -40.34 -21.27 -42.67
C LEU A 134 -41.21 -21.12 -43.92
N GLN A 135 -40.65 -20.65 -45.04
CA GLN A 135 -41.35 -20.61 -46.32
C GLN A 135 -41.77 -22.02 -46.78
N GLY A 136 -40.90 -23.01 -46.62
CA GLY A 136 -41.18 -24.42 -46.88
C GLY A 136 -42.36 -24.94 -46.04
N ILE A 137 -42.32 -24.76 -44.73
CA ILE A 137 -43.38 -25.16 -43.79
C ILE A 137 -44.71 -24.49 -44.16
N ALA A 138 -44.69 -23.19 -44.48
CA ALA A 138 -45.88 -22.46 -44.92
C ALA A 138 -46.48 -23.05 -46.20
N SER A 139 -45.66 -23.41 -47.19
CA SER A 139 -46.12 -24.04 -48.44
C SER A 139 -46.76 -25.41 -48.20
N TYR A 140 -46.19 -26.24 -47.31
CA TYR A 140 -46.76 -27.53 -46.94
C TYR A 140 -48.07 -27.37 -46.18
N ASN A 141 -48.17 -26.39 -45.28
CA ASN A 141 -49.41 -26.08 -44.57
C ASN A 141 -50.54 -25.66 -45.52
N SER A 142 -50.24 -24.86 -46.55
CA SER A 142 -51.21 -24.50 -47.59
C SER A 142 -51.67 -25.72 -48.39
N ARG A 143 -50.75 -26.58 -48.85
CA ARG A 143 -51.08 -27.82 -49.58
C ARG A 143 -51.92 -28.81 -48.76
N ILE A 144 -51.59 -29.00 -47.47
CA ILE A 144 -52.38 -29.84 -46.56
C ILE A 144 -53.80 -29.28 -46.42
N ARG A 145 -53.95 -27.95 -46.35
CA ARG A 145 -55.27 -27.29 -46.24
C ARG A 145 -56.10 -27.48 -47.51
N GLU A 146 -55.49 -27.34 -48.69
CA GLU A 146 -56.15 -27.58 -49.99
C GLU A 146 -56.60 -29.03 -50.17
N LEU A 147 -55.74 -30.00 -49.79
CA LEU A 147 -56.08 -31.43 -49.86
C LEU A 147 -57.10 -31.87 -48.79
N GLY A 148 -57.24 -31.09 -47.70
CA GLY A 148 -58.19 -31.30 -46.63
C GLY A 148 -59.59 -30.73 -46.88
N SER A 149 -59.77 -29.85 -47.88
CA SER A 149 -61.08 -29.28 -48.24
C SER A 149 -61.75 -30.06 -49.37
N GLY A 150 -62.67 -30.98 -49.06
CA GLY A 150 -63.56 -31.64 -50.03
C GLY A 150 -63.77 -33.16 -49.85
N PHE A 151 -64.72 -33.74 -50.60
CA PHE A 151 -65.09 -35.17 -50.59
C PHE A 151 -63.97 -36.15 -51.03
N GLY A 152 -62.80 -35.66 -51.45
CA GLY A 152 -61.61 -36.45 -51.83
C GLY A 152 -60.66 -36.82 -50.68
N PHE A 153 -60.97 -36.41 -49.45
CA PHE A 153 -60.20 -36.70 -48.22
C PHE A 153 -59.84 -38.19 -48.07
N LEU A 154 -60.75 -39.11 -48.43
CA LEU A 154 -60.54 -40.56 -48.29
C LEU A 154 -59.52 -41.13 -49.30
N PHE A 155 -59.34 -40.50 -50.46
CA PHE A 155 -58.36 -40.94 -51.47
C PHE A 155 -56.95 -40.37 -51.24
N ASN A 156 -56.84 -39.25 -50.51
CA ASN A 156 -55.57 -38.53 -50.30
C ASN A 156 -54.91 -38.77 -48.92
N ILE A 157 -55.43 -39.70 -48.09
CA ILE A 157 -54.87 -40.01 -46.74
C ILE A 157 -53.37 -40.31 -46.79
N PHE A 158 -52.90 -41.09 -47.77
CA PHE A 158 -51.50 -41.44 -47.89
C PHE A 158 -50.62 -40.24 -48.27
N GLN A 159 -51.10 -39.38 -49.17
CA GLN A 159 -50.41 -38.13 -49.52
C GLN A 159 -50.35 -37.18 -48.32
N MET A 160 -51.44 -37.04 -47.56
CA MET A 160 -51.43 -36.20 -46.35
C MET A 160 -50.44 -36.70 -45.29
N ARG A 161 -50.33 -38.02 -45.08
CA ARG A 161 -49.33 -38.58 -44.15
C ARG A 161 -47.90 -38.28 -44.61
N SER A 162 -47.63 -38.39 -45.91
CA SER A 162 -46.32 -38.04 -46.48
C SER A 162 -46.01 -36.55 -46.31
N LEU A 163 -46.95 -35.66 -46.61
CA LEU A 163 -46.78 -34.21 -46.45
C LEU A 163 -46.61 -33.81 -44.97
N GLN A 164 -47.32 -34.48 -44.05
CA GLN A 164 -47.14 -34.27 -42.61
C GLN A 164 -45.78 -34.76 -42.11
N ALA A 165 -45.26 -35.88 -42.63
CA ALA A 165 -43.93 -36.36 -42.27
C ALA A 165 -42.85 -35.37 -42.71
N GLU A 166 -42.94 -34.86 -43.95
CA GLU A 166 -41.98 -33.89 -44.47
C GLU A 166 -42.07 -32.54 -43.74
N ARG A 167 -43.29 -32.09 -43.41
CA ARG A 167 -43.47 -30.91 -42.54
C ARG A 167 -42.81 -31.11 -41.18
N ARG A 168 -43.03 -32.25 -40.51
CA ARG A 168 -42.40 -32.53 -39.21
C ARG A 168 -40.89 -32.50 -39.29
N ARG A 169 -40.32 -33.00 -40.39
CA ARG A 169 -38.87 -32.90 -40.64
C ARG A 169 -38.42 -31.45 -40.76
N LEU A 170 -39.13 -30.61 -41.51
CA LEU A 170 -38.81 -29.18 -41.62
C LEU A 170 -38.97 -28.44 -40.28
N ASP A 171 -39.99 -28.78 -39.50
CA ASP A 171 -40.21 -28.23 -38.15
C ASP A 171 -39.01 -28.59 -37.24
N GLN A 172 -38.53 -29.84 -37.28
CA GLN A 172 -37.31 -30.27 -36.55
C GLN A 172 -36.06 -29.53 -37.03
N GLU A 173 -35.85 -29.41 -38.35
CA GLU A 173 -34.72 -28.65 -38.89
C GLU A 173 -34.77 -27.16 -38.51
N HIS A 174 -35.98 -26.57 -38.44
CA HIS A 174 -36.19 -25.20 -38.00
C HIS A 174 -35.83 -25.03 -36.51
N GLU A 175 -36.28 -25.93 -35.64
CA GLU A 175 -35.92 -25.93 -34.22
C GLU A 175 -34.40 -26.03 -34.02
N ASP A 176 -33.73 -26.91 -34.79
CA ASP A 176 -32.27 -27.06 -34.77
C ASP A 176 -31.54 -25.78 -35.22
N VAL A 177 -32.01 -25.14 -36.30
CA VAL A 177 -31.41 -23.88 -36.80
C VAL A 177 -31.62 -22.75 -35.80
N ALA A 178 -32.81 -22.63 -35.20
CA ALA A 178 -33.10 -21.65 -34.16
C ALA A 178 -32.21 -21.84 -32.93
N ALA A 179 -32.04 -23.10 -32.47
CA ALA A 179 -31.14 -23.42 -31.36
C ALA A 179 -29.67 -23.05 -31.67
N ARG A 180 -29.22 -23.22 -32.92
CA ARG A 180 -27.87 -22.81 -33.34
C ARG A 180 -27.69 -21.29 -33.36
N ILE A 181 -28.70 -20.54 -33.81
CA ILE A 181 -28.69 -19.06 -33.75
C ILE A 181 -28.55 -18.60 -32.30
N GLU A 182 -29.35 -19.15 -31.39
CA GLU A 182 -29.30 -18.80 -29.97
C GLU A 182 -27.95 -19.17 -29.35
N SER A 183 -27.37 -20.31 -29.74
CA SER A 183 -26.02 -20.69 -29.33
C SER A 183 -24.95 -19.68 -29.79
N ILE A 184 -25.05 -19.15 -31.02
CA ILE A 184 -24.13 -18.11 -31.52
C ILE A 184 -24.27 -16.82 -30.71
N ARG A 185 -25.51 -16.41 -30.39
CA ARG A 185 -25.77 -15.20 -29.58
C ARG A 185 -25.25 -15.34 -28.16
N ALA A 186 -25.45 -16.51 -27.54
CA ALA A 186 -24.87 -16.80 -26.22
C ALA A 186 -23.33 -16.73 -26.26
N GLN A 187 -22.70 -17.23 -27.34
CA GLN A 187 -21.26 -17.10 -27.54
C GLN A 187 -20.81 -15.64 -27.70
N TRP A 188 -21.59 -14.79 -28.38
CA TRP A 188 -21.34 -13.35 -28.46
C TRP A 188 -21.31 -12.71 -27.08
N VAL A 189 -22.39 -12.86 -26.31
CA VAL A 189 -22.52 -12.26 -24.98
C VAL A 189 -21.38 -12.70 -24.06
N GLN A 190 -21.03 -14.00 -24.10
CA GLN A 190 -19.94 -14.52 -23.29
C GLN A 190 -18.57 -13.93 -23.70
N ARG A 191 -18.30 -13.82 -25.01
CA ARG A 191 -17.05 -13.24 -25.52
C ARG A 191 -16.94 -11.75 -25.23
N GLU A 192 -18.04 -11.01 -25.37
CA GLU A 192 -18.11 -9.60 -25.04
C GLU A 192 -17.86 -9.37 -23.55
N LYS A 193 -18.45 -10.20 -22.68
CA LYS A 193 -18.19 -10.16 -21.24
C LYS A 193 -16.72 -10.43 -20.91
N GLU A 194 -16.12 -11.47 -21.50
CA GLU A 194 -14.69 -11.78 -21.30
C GLU A 194 -13.78 -10.66 -21.82
N PHE A 195 -14.13 -10.05 -22.94
CA PHE A 195 -13.42 -8.89 -23.49
C PHE A 195 -13.48 -7.71 -22.53
N ASN A 196 -14.68 -7.33 -22.08
CA ASN A 196 -14.87 -6.19 -21.19
C ASN A 196 -14.08 -6.36 -19.89
N VAL A 197 -14.10 -7.55 -19.28
CA VAL A 197 -13.29 -7.83 -18.08
C VAL A 197 -11.79 -7.64 -18.33
N LYS A 198 -11.26 -8.16 -19.44
CA LYS A 198 -9.85 -8.01 -19.79
C LYS A 198 -9.48 -6.56 -20.13
N GLN A 199 -10.37 -5.88 -20.85
CA GLN A 199 -10.18 -4.49 -21.24
C GLN A 199 -10.19 -3.56 -20.02
N ASP A 200 -11.11 -3.76 -19.08
CA ASP A 200 -11.15 -3.04 -17.81
C ASP A 200 -9.87 -3.28 -16.99
N GLU A 201 -9.37 -4.51 -16.95
CA GLU A 201 -8.12 -4.82 -16.25
C GLU A 201 -6.91 -4.10 -16.89
N LEU A 202 -6.80 -4.09 -18.22
CA LEU A 202 -5.76 -3.39 -18.95
C LEU A 202 -5.86 -1.87 -18.75
N LEU A 203 -7.06 -1.30 -18.83
CA LEU A 203 -7.30 0.12 -18.58
C LEU A 203 -6.93 0.51 -17.16
N ARG A 204 -7.30 -0.31 -16.16
CA ARG A 204 -6.91 -0.08 -14.76
C ARG A 204 -5.40 -0.08 -14.60
N LYS A 205 -4.70 -1.08 -15.14
CA LYS A 205 -3.23 -1.18 -15.10
C LYS A 205 -2.54 -0.03 -15.82
N TRP A 206 -3.10 0.41 -16.95
CA TRP A 206 -2.60 1.57 -17.69
C TRP A 206 -2.74 2.85 -16.88
N ARG A 207 -3.93 3.13 -16.32
CA ARG A 207 -4.17 4.32 -15.47
C ARG A 207 -3.23 4.34 -14.27
N GLU A 208 -3.06 3.21 -13.59
CA GLU A 208 -2.15 3.09 -12.44
C GLU A 208 -0.70 3.38 -12.85
N THR A 209 -0.22 2.78 -13.94
CA THR A 209 1.14 2.96 -14.45
C THR A 209 1.40 4.41 -14.88
N THR A 210 0.46 5.01 -15.63
CA THR A 210 0.57 6.40 -16.11
C THR A 210 0.51 7.40 -14.95
N THR A 211 -0.33 7.15 -13.94
CA THR A 211 -0.37 7.97 -12.72
C THR A 211 0.97 7.92 -12.00
N LYS A 212 1.54 6.73 -11.80
CA LYS A 212 2.88 6.57 -11.21
C LYS A 212 3.96 7.30 -12.02
N ALA A 213 3.90 7.24 -13.34
CA ALA A 213 4.83 7.97 -14.22
C ALA A 213 4.68 9.49 -14.05
N SER A 214 3.45 10.02 -14.07
CA SER A 214 3.19 11.45 -13.87
C SER A 214 3.67 11.97 -12.51
N THR A 215 3.47 11.20 -11.43
CA THR A 215 4.04 11.53 -10.10
C THR A 215 5.56 11.60 -10.14
N LEU A 216 6.24 10.66 -10.83
CA LEU A 216 7.69 10.70 -10.99
C LEU A 216 8.15 11.89 -11.83
N GLN A 217 7.44 12.22 -12.90
CA GLN A 217 7.75 13.39 -13.74
C GLN A 217 7.68 14.68 -12.92
N SER A 218 6.60 14.87 -12.15
CA SER A 218 6.45 16.03 -11.26
C SER A 218 7.60 16.14 -10.25
N LYS A 219 8.07 15.00 -9.73
CA LYS A 219 9.24 14.95 -8.83
C LYS A 219 10.54 15.31 -9.56
N ILE A 220 10.73 14.83 -10.79
CA ILE A 220 11.88 15.17 -11.63
C ILE A 220 11.91 16.68 -11.90
N ASP A 221 10.77 17.27 -12.27
CA ASP A 221 10.65 18.69 -12.58
C ASP A 221 10.93 19.55 -11.35
N LEU A 222 10.34 19.21 -10.20
CA LEU A 222 10.63 19.88 -8.94
C LEU A 222 12.13 19.81 -8.61
N LEU A 223 12.73 18.62 -8.68
CA LEU A 223 14.15 18.46 -8.39
C LEU A 223 15.02 19.26 -9.35
N ASN A 224 14.69 19.33 -10.64
CA ASN A 224 15.43 20.15 -11.61
C ASN A 224 15.43 21.63 -11.22
N VAL A 225 14.29 22.15 -10.76
CA VAL A 225 14.15 23.55 -10.33
C VAL A 225 14.90 23.80 -9.02
N THR A 226 14.78 22.90 -8.04
CA THR A 226 15.34 23.12 -6.69
C THR A 226 16.76 22.58 -6.50
N ARG A 227 17.33 21.92 -7.52
CA ARG A 227 18.60 21.18 -7.42
C ARG A 227 19.75 22.02 -6.87
N ALA A 228 19.98 23.20 -7.43
CA ALA A 228 21.14 24.02 -7.06
C ALA A 228 21.13 24.37 -5.57
N SER A 229 19.99 24.88 -5.09
CA SER A 229 19.77 25.20 -3.67
C SER A 229 19.92 23.96 -2.78
N LEU A 230 19.37 22.81 -3.18
CA LEU A 230 19.51 21.57 -2.41
C LEU A 230 20.97 21.10 -2.32
N VAL A 231 21.75 21.25 -3.39
CA VAL A 231 23.18 20.91 -3.41
C VAL A 231 23.94 21.81 -2.45
N GLU A 232 23.80 23.14 -2.57
CA GLU A 232 24.46 24.10 -1.66
C GLU A 232 24.14 23.81 -0.19
N ARG A 233 22.86 23.60 0.10
CA ARG A 233 22.37 23.30 1.44
C ARG A 233 22.98 22.01 1.99
N THR A 234 22.92 20.94 1.21
CA THR A 234 23.46 19.62 1.59
C THR A 234 24.98 19.68 1.80
N THR A 235 25.69 20.44 0.97
CA THR A 235 27.14 20.65 1.07
C THR A 235 27.49 21.30 2.40
N LEU A 236 26.85 22.42 2.73
CA LEU A 236 27.11 23.13 3.99
C LEU A 236 26.77 22.25 5.19
N GLU A 237 25.61 21.60 5.20
CA GLU A 237 25.20 20.69 6.27
C GLU A 237 26.23 19.58 6.52
N ARG A 238 26.72 18.91 5.47
CA ARG A 238 27.69 17.81 5.59
C ARG A 238 29.04 18.29 6.13
N VAL A 239 29.54 19.40 5.62
CA VAL A 239 30.78 20.01 6.13
C VAL A 239 30.64 20.37 7.60
N LEU A 240 29.51 20.93 8.01
CA LEU A 240 29.26 21.26 9.41
C LEU A 240 29.18 20.00 10.29
N PHE A 241 28.50 18.94 9.84
CA PHE A 241 28.46 17.67 10.56
C PHE A 241 29.84 17.03 10.74
N GLU A 242 30.71 17.10 9.73
CA GLU A 242 32.06 16.54 9.78
C GLU A 242 32.97 17.35 10.71
N LYS A 243 32.92 18.68 10.62
CA LYS A 243 33.83 19.59 11.35
C LYS A 243 33.40 19.83 12.79
N TYR A 244 32.11 19.80 13.08
CA TYR A 244 31.54 20.13 14.38
C TYR A 244 30.72 18.94 14.89
N PRO A 245 31.33 18.02 15.67
CA PRO A 245 30.62 16.88 16.24
C PRO A 245 29.55 17.35 17.23
N SER A 246 28.59 16.46 17.52
CA SER A 246 27.52 16.77 18.47
C SER A 246 28.11 17.19 19.81
N PRO A 247 27.62 18.28 20.43
CA PRO A 247 28.05 18.68 21.75
C PRO A 247 27.73 17.59 22.77
N PRO A 248 28.50 17.51 23.87
CA PRO A 248 28.28 16.51 24.91
C PRO A 248 26.88 16.66 25.51
N PRO A 249 26.19 15.54 25.80
CA PRO A 249 24.82 15.57 26.28
C PRO A 249 24.69 16.04 27.74
N GLN A 250 25.75 16.09 28.54
CA GLN A 250 25.63 16.27 29.99
C GLN A 250 26.59 17.31 30.55
N GLY A 251 26.03 18.20 31.37
CA GLY A 251 26.69 19.16 32.25
C GLY A 251 25.62 19.76 33.16
N ASN A 252 25.97 20.21 34.37
CA ASN A 252 25.00 20.87 35.28
C ASN A 252 25.20 22.39 35.30
N ASP A 253 25.90 22.92 34.30
CA ASP A 253 26.28 24.33 34.24
C ASP A 253 25.07 25.22 33.88
N VAL A 254 24.22 24.74 32.97
CA VAL A 254 23.05 25.49 32.47
C VAL A 254 21.79 24.62 32.48
N VAL A 255 20.79 25.04 33.25
CA VAL A 255 19.49 24.35 33.33
C VAL A 255 18.56 24.86 32.23
N CYS A 256 18.02 23.94 31.41
CA CYS A 256 17.08 24.31 30.35
C CYS A 256 15.79 24.90 30.96
N PRO A 257 15.33 26.08 30.51
CA PRO A 257 14.13 26.70 31.07
C PRO A 257 12.86 25.89 30.76
N ARG A 258 12.84 25.17 29.64
CA ARG A 258 11.69 24.39 29.15
C ARG A 258 11.60 23.00 29.81
N CYS A 259 12.62 22.15 29.67
CA CYS A 259 12.58 20.76 30.14
C CYS A 259 13.38 20.48 31.41
N LYS A 260 14.01 21.50 32.01
CA LYS A 260 14.78 21.43 33.26
C LYS A 260 15.99 20.48 33.25
N SER A 261 16.41 19.99 32.08
CA SER A 261 17.62 19.17 31.96
C SER A 261 18.87 20.04 32.15
N GLY A 262 19.90 19.46 32.78
CA GLY A 262 21.24 20.07 32.80
C GLY A 262 21.90 20.01 31.43
N ASN A 263 22.61 21.07 31.06
CA ASN A 263 23.42 21.16 29.85
C ASN A 263 24.83 21.68 30.20
N ALA A 264 25.81 21.30 29.39
CA ALA A 264 27.15 21.85 29.50
C ALA A 264 27.17 23.33 29.11
N ALA A 265 28.08 24.11 29.71
CA ALA A 265 28.24 25.54 29.41
C ALA A 265 28.58 25.83 27.93
N SER A 266 29.09 24.83 27.20
CA SER A 266 29.35 24.90 25.77
C SER A 266 28.10 24.90 24.90
N ASN A 267 26.98 24.38 25.40
CA ASN A 267 25.80 24.12 24.59
C ASN A 267 25.00 25.41 24.35
N ARG A 268 24.65 25.65 23.09
CA ARG A 268 23.85 26.80 22.67
C ARG A 268 22.36 26.46 22.74
N PHE A 269 22.04 25.18 22.58
CA PHE A 269 20.70 24.64 22.62
C PHE A 269 20.61 23.50 23.62
N CYS A 270 19.40 23.26 24.11
CA CYS A 270 19.15 22.17 25.04
C CYS A 270 19.34 20.82 24.34
N HIS A 271 20.21 19.97 24.90
CA HIS A 271 20.48 18.65 24.32
C HIS A 271 19.27 17.69 24.38
N ILE A 272 18.18 18.05 25.06
CA ILE A 272 16.89 17.33 25.05
C ILE A 272 15.91 17.96 24.04
N CYS A 273 15.40 19.16 24.35
CA CYS A 273 14.31 19.79 23.61
C CYS A 273 14.74 20.86 22.61
N ALA A 274 16.05 21.05 22.38
CA ALA A 274 16.63 22.07 21.50
C ALA A 274 16.23 23.54 21.80
N GLN A 275 15.70 23.80 23.00
CA GLN A 275 15.45 25.16 23.47
C GLN A 275 16.76 25.93 23.52
N ARG A 276 16.79 27.14 22.96
CA ARG A 276 17.95 28.03 23.02
C ARG A 276 18.31 28.35 24.48
N LEU A 277 19.58 28.22 24.83
CA LEU A 277 20.15 28.40 26.17
C LEU A 277 21.00 29.68 26.27
N GLN A 278 21.57 30.12 25.16
CA GLN A 278 22.46 31.30 25.10
C GLN A 278 21.96 32.27 24.02
N PRO A 279 22.23 33.58 24.17
CA PRO A 279 21.92 34.56 23.14
C PRO A 279 22.68 34.29 21.84
N ASP A 280 22.11 34.75 20.72
CA ASP A 280 22.66 34.61 19.38
C ASP A 280 23.99 35.34 19.27
N ARG A 281 24.95 34.72 18.59
CA ARG A 281 26.21 35.38 18.25
C ARG A 281 26.05 36.23 16.98
N PRO A 282 26.47 37.50 16.98
CA PRO A 282 26.31 38.39 15.83
C PRO A 282 27.32 38.13 14.70
N ASP A 283 28.34 37.31 14.95
CA ASP A 283 29.45 37.06 14.04
C ASP A 283 29.37 35.68 13.36
N LEU A 284 29.85 35.63 12.11
CA LEU A 284 29.84 34.43 11.28
C LEU A 284 30.53 33.22 11.95
N GLU A 285 31.66 33.45 12.64
CA GLU A 285 32.42 32.39 13.32
C GLU A 285 31.62 31.79 14.47
N GLY A 286 30.83 32.60 15.17
CA GLY A 286 29.87 32.18 16.18
C GLY A 286 28.64 31.44 15.64
N SER A 287 28.10 31.86 14.49
CA SER A 287 26.90 31.25 13.89
C SER A 287 27.15 29.84 13.34
N ILE A 288 28.37 29.56 12.86
CA ILE A 288 28.76 28.24 12.32
C ILE A 288 28.54 27.08 13.31
N PRO A 289 29.10 27.11 14.54
CA PRO A 289 28.87 26.04 15.52
C PRO A 289 27.42 25.99 16.03
N GLU A 290 26.70 27.13 16.07
CA GLU A 290 25.27 27.16 16.40
C GLU A 290 24.44 26.40 15.36
N LEU A 291 24.66 26.65 14.07
CA LEU A 291 23.99 25.92 13.01
C LEU A 291 24.36 24.43 13.03
N ALA A 292 25.62 24.09 13.32
CA ALA A 292 26.02 22.70 13.47
C ALA A 292 25.25 21.99 14.61
N GLU A 293 25.07 22.64 15.77
CA GLU A 293 24.26 22.11 16.87
C GLU A 293 22.78 21.95 16.46
N LEU A 294 22.20 22.92 15.75
CA LEU A 294 20.85 22.81 15.17
C LEU A 294 20.73 21.64 14.18
N ASN A 295 21.74 21.42 13.34
CA ASN A 295 21.78 20.29 12.42
C ASN A 295 21.72 18.95 13.17
N HIS A 296 22.45 18.81 14.27
CA HIS A 296 22.39 17.61 15.13
C HIS A 296 21.00 17.43 15.77
N HIS A 297 20.39 18.51 16.26
CA HIS A 297 19.03 18.44 16.81
C HIS A 297 17.98 18.08 15.76
N HIS A 298 18.04 18.70 14.58
CA HIS A 298 17.16 18.40 13.46
C HIS A 298 17.25 16.92 13.07
N ARG A 299 18.49 16.39 12.92
CA ARG A 299 18.72 14.97 12.64
C ARG A 299 18.15 14.08 13.74
N ARG A 300 18.41 14.38 15.00
CA ARG A 300 17.93 13.61 16.15
C ARG A 300 16.40 13.52 16.17
N PHE A 301 15.70 14.65 16.04
CA PHE A 301 14.24 14.65 16.03
C PHE A 301 13.66 13.96 14.79
N SER A 302 14.28 14.14 13.63
CA SER A 302 13.92 13.41 12.40
C SER A 302 14.03 11.89 12.59
N GLU A 303 15.13 11.41 13.16
CA GLU A 303 15.33 9.99 13.51
C GLU A 303 14.29 9.49 14.53
N GLY A 304 13.98 10.29 15.56
CA GLY A 304 12.96 9.96 16.55
C GLY A 304 11.54 9.89 15.99
N MET A 305 11.16 10.82 15.11
CA MET A 305 9.86 10.81 14.42
C MET A 305 9.73 9.61 13.49
N LYS A 306 10.79 9.31 12.72
CA LYS A 306 10.83 8.12 11.86
C LYS A 306 10.64 6.85 12.69
N ALA A 307 11.34 6.74 13.82
CA ALA A 307 11.17 5.64 14.74
C ALA A 307 9.73 5.54 15.29
N CYS A 308 9.10 6.67 15.63
CA CYS A 308 7.69 6.69 16.06
C CYS A 308 6.77 6.13 14.96
N GLN A 309 6.93 6.59 13.71
CA GLN A 309 6.13 6.13 12.58
C GLN A 309 6.29 4.62 12.32
N GLU A 310 7.53 4.12 12.37
CA GLU A 310 7.83 2.70 12.20
C GLU A 310 7.13 1.83 13.26
N ILE A 311 7.26 2.19 14.54
CA ILE A 311 6.65 1.40 15.62
C ILE A 311 5.13 1.56 15.66
N ILE A 312 4.57 2.73 15.33
CA ILE A 312 3.12 2.94 15.23
C ILE A 312 2.54 2.11 14.08
N GLY A 313 3.24 2.02 12.94
CA GLY A 313 2.87 1.16 11.82
C GLY A 313 2.81 -0.30 12.24
N LEU A 314 3.84 -0.78 12.94
CA LEU A 314 3.89 -2.14 13.49
C LEU A 314 2.72 -2.41 14.44
N LEU A 315 2.48 -1.51 15.41
CA LEU A 315 1.39 -1.67 16.38
C LEU A 315 0.01 -1.62 15.71
N THR A 316 -0.14 -0.86 14.63
CA THR A 316 -1.40 -0.82 13.86
C THR A 316 -1.67 -2.14 13.14
N GLY A 317 -0.62 -2.77 12.58
CA GLY A 317 -0.71 -4.12 12.02
C GLY A 317 -1.08 -5.16 13.08
N LEU A 318 -0.39 -5.12 14.23
CA LEU A 318 -0.66 -6.01 15.36
C LEU A 318 -2.08 -5.83 15.92
N GLU A 319 -2.52 -4.59 16.12
CA GLU A 319 -3.89 -4.26 16.54
C GLU A 319 -4.93 -4.85 15.57
N SER A 320 -4.70 -4.71 14.27
CA SER A 320 -5.60 -5.24 13.23
C SER A 320 -5.65 -6.77 13.26
N GLY A 321 -4.50 -7.43 13.41
CA GLY A 321 -4.41 -8.88 13.56
C GLY A 321 -5.14 -9.39 14.82
N LEU A 322 -4.95 -8.74 15.96
CA LEU A 322 -5.64 -9.08 17.22
C LEU A 322 -7.16 -8.90 17.11
N LYS A 323 -7.64 -7.82 16.46
CA LYS A 323 -9.07 -7.61 16.21
C LYS A 323 -9.67 -8.69 15.31
N ALA A 324 -8.99 -9.02 14.21
CA ALA A 324 -9.43 -10.07 13.30
C ALA A 324 -9.49 -11.43 14.03
N PHE A 325 -8.47 -11.72 14.85
CA PHE A 325 -8.42 -12.95 15.62
C PHE A 325 -9.51 -13.02 16.70
N SER A 326 -9.74 -11.95 17.45
CA SER A 326 -10.85 -11.90 18.43
C SER A 326 -12.21 -12.08 17.74
N LYS A 327 -12.42 -11.51 16.56
CA LYS A 327 -13.66 -11.75 15.78
C LYS A 327 -13.84 -13.25 15.46
N SER A 328 -12.77 -13.96 15.13
CA SER A 328 -12.81 -15.41 14.92
C SER A 328 -13.18 -16.17 16.19
N ILE A 329 -12.59 -15.81 17.35
CA ILE A 329 -12.96 -16.42 18.64
C ILE A 329 -14.42 -16.13 18.99
N ALA A 330 -14.87 -14.89 18.82
CA ALA A 330 -16.26 -14.48 19.09
C ALA A 330 -17.26 -15.27 18.23
N ASN A 331 -16.93 -15.54 16.96
CA ASN A 331 -17.74 -16.41 16.11
C ASN A 331 -17.81 -17.85 16.64
N MET A 332 -16.71 -18.38 17.20
CA MET A 332 -16.73 -19.72 17.80
C MET A 332 -17.52 -19.77 19.10
N ILE A 333 -17.42 -18.75 19.96
CA ILE A 333 -18.27 -18.60 21.15
C ILE A 333 -19.75 -18.53 20.74
N LYS A 334 -20.05 -17.84 19.63
CA LYS A 334 -21.40 -17.81 19.07
C LYS A 334 -21.86 -19.21 18.63
N THR A 335 -20.98 -20.01 18.02
CA THR A 335 -21.28 -21.40 17.68
C THR A 335 -21.60 -22.24 18.93
N GLU A 336 -20.79 -22.14 20.00
CA GLU A 336 -21.05 -22.82 21.29
C GLU A 336 -22.41 -22.48 21.91
N THR A 337 -22.85 -21.25 21.72
CA THR A 337 -24.11 -20.77 22.30
C THR A 337 -25.32 -21.04 21.42
N THR A 338 -25.12 -21.15 20.11
CA THR A 338 -26.21 -21.35 19.12
C THR A 338 -26.52 -22.82 18.89
N TYR A 339 -25.50 -23.69 18.91
CA TYR A 339 -25.63 -25.11 18.59
C TYR A 339 -25.35 -25.97 19.83
N PRO A 340 -25.94 -27.19 19.92
CA PRO A 340 -25.74 -28.10 21.05
C PRO A 340 -24.36 -28.80 20.99
N VAL A 341 -23.29 -28.02 20.86
CA VAL A 341 -21.91 -28.51 20.90
C VAL A 341 -21.34 -28.37 22.32
N GLY A 342 -20.39 -29.24 22.68
CA GLY A 342 -19.70 -29.14 23.97
C GLY A 342 -18.88 -27.85 24.07
N LYS A 343 -18.65 -27.33 25.28
CA LYS A 343 -17.72 -26.21 25.48
C LYS A 343 -16.30 -26.63 25.11
N LEU A 344 -15.63 -25.82 24.31
CA LEU A 344 -14.29 -26.07 23.84
C LEU A 344 -13.29 -25.86 24.98
N SER A 345 -12.60 -26.94 25.34
CA SER A 345 -11.43 -26.88 26.22
C SER A 345 -10.22 -26.46 25.40
N ILE A 346 -9.78 -25.22 25.56
CA ILE A 346 -8.65 -24.66 24.81
C ILE A 346 -7.81 -23.72 25.67
N ASP A 347 -6.49 -23.84 25.49
CA ASP A 347 -5.49 -22.97 26.09
C ASP A 347 -4.78 -22.11 25.05
N VAL A 348 -4.32 -20.94 25.48
CA VAL A 348 -3.39 -20.15 24.66
C VAL A 348 -2.02 -20.84 24.72
N PRO A 349 -1.39 -21.16 23.58
CA PRO A 349 -0.07 -21.79 23.58
C PRO A 349 0.95 -20.99 24.41
N ALA A 350 1.71 -21.66 25.29
CA ALA A 350 2.63 -21.00 26.22
C ALA A 350 3.64 -20.04 25.53
N GLN A 351 4.10 -20.41 24.33
CA GLN A 351 4.99 -19.57 23.52
C GLN A 351 4.30 -18.28 23.04
N CYS A 352 3.00 -18.34 22.73
CA CYS A 352 2.21 -17.16 22.39
C CYS A 352 2.01 -16.27 23.63
N VAL A 353 1.78 -16.84 24.81
CA VAL A 353 1.71 -16.07 26.06
C VAL A 353 3.03 -15.34 26.33
N GLN A 354 4.16 -16.03 26.24
CA GLN A 354 5.49 -15.43 26.42
C GLN A 354 5.75 -14.31 25.42
N PHE A 355 5.45 -14.54 24.14
CA PHE A 355 5.61 -13.51 23.11
C PHE A 355 4.69 -12.30 23.37
N ALA A 356 3.43 -12.52 23.71
CA ALA A 356 2.48 -11.44 23.97
C ALA A 356 2.83 -10.62 25.23
N ASN A 357 3.48 -11.24 26.22
CA ASN A 357 3.98 -10.52 27.41
C ASN A 357 5.12 -9.54 27.06
N SER A 358 5.82 -9.74 25.95
CA SER A 358 6.84 -8.78 25.49
C SER A 358 6.22 -7.44 25.07
N PHE A 359 4.93 -7.39 24.72
CA PHE A 359 4.25 -6.12 24.39
C PHE A 359 4.27 -5.15 25.57
N GLU A 360 4.09 -5.64 26.80
CA GLU A 360 4.15 -4.82 28.02
C GLU A 360 5.57 -4.29 28.25
N GLN A 361 6.60 -5.10 27.95
CA GLN A 361 8.00 -4.68 28.02
C GLN A 361 8.28 -3.56 27.01
N LEU A 362 7.78 -3.70 25.77
CA LEU A 362 7.86 -2.65 24.76
C LEU A 362 7.24 -1.34 25.27
N GLY A 363 6.04 -1.41 25.85
CA GLY A 363 5.38 -0.23 26.42
C GLY A 363 6.22 0.48 27.49
N LYS A 364 6.77 -0.28 28.44
CA LYS A 364 7.65 0.26 29.49
C LYS A 364 8.91 0.89 28.90
N SER A 365 9.58 0.19 27.99
CA SER A 365 10.81 0.70 27.38
C SER A 365 10.55 1.96 26.54
N CYS A 366 9.41 2.07 25.86
CA CYS A 366 9.04 3.29 25.15
C CYS A 366 8.86 4.49 26.10
N GLN A 367 8.27 4.29 27.29
CA GLN A 367 8.07 5.35 28.29
C GLN A 367 9.40 5.88 28.83
N ASP A 368 10.34 4.99 29.16
CA ASP A 368 11.63 5.34 29.78
C ASP A 368 12.54 6.19 28.87
N LYS A 369 12.32 6.15 27.55
CA LYS A 369 13.18 6.79 26.54
C LYS A 369 12.53 7.97 25.80
N THR A 370 11.35 8.42 26.24
CA THR A 370 10.56 9.50 25.62
C THR A 370 11.29 10.84 25.52
N SER A 371 12.24 11.12 26.42
CA SER A 371 13.00 12.39 26.42
C SER A 371 14.18 12.40 25.44
N HIS A 372 14.56 11.27 24.85
CA HIS A 372 15.78 11.16 24.04
C HIS A 372 15.49 10.53 22.68
N PRO A 373 15.22 11.34 21.63
CA PRO A 373 14.81 10.82 20.32
C PRO A 373 15.79 9.80 19.70
N THR A 374 17.10 9.99 19.88
CA THR A 374 18.12 9.03 19.39
C THR A 374 18.08 7.69 20.15
N GLU A 375 17.94 7.74 21.47
CA GLU A 375 17.85 6.51 22.29
C GLU A 375 16.55 5.77 22.03
N PHE A 376 15.46 6.53 21.84
CA PHE A 376 14.19 5.99 21.39
C PHE A 376 14.30 5.31 20.02
N ALA A 377 14.98 5.93 19.04
CA ALA A 377 15.19 5.34 17.72
C ALA A 377 16.00 4.03 17.78
N LYS A 378 17.04 3.97 18.61
CA LYS A 378 17.80 2.72 18.85
C LYS A 378 16.93 1.63 19.45
N LEU A 379 16.08 1.98 20.42
CA LEU A 379 15.12 1.06 21.03
C LEU A 379 14.13 0.51 20.00
N VAL A 380 13.55 1.36 19.16
CA VAL A 380 12.62 0.92 18.10
C VAL A 380 13.30 -0.03 17.13
N LYS A 381 14.55 0.25 16.74
CA LYS A 381 15.32 -0.64 15.86
C LYS A 381 15.51 -2.03 16.48
N SER A 382 15.76 -2.10 17.79
CA SER A 382 15.83 -3.38 18.51
C SER A 382 14.46 -4.05 18.59
N ALA A 383 13.40 -3.30 18.88
CA ALA A 383 12.03 -3.82 18.93
C ALA A 383 11.58 -4.40 17.58
N ALA A 384 11.92 -3.76 16.46
CA ALA A 384 11.61 -4.25 15.11
C ALA A 384 12.17 -5.65 14.83
N GLN A 385 13.32 -6.03 15.43
CA GLN A 385 13.87 -7.39 15.32
C GLN A 385 13.12 -8.41 16.19
N THR A 386 12.58 -7.96 17.32
CA THR A 386 11.73 -8.78 18.21
C THR A 386 10.36 -9.03 17.58
N TYR A 387 9.81 -8.05 16.88
CA TYR A 387 8.50 -8.08 16.25
C TYR A 387 8.59 -8.16 14.72
N SER A 388 9.49 -9.01 14.21
CA SER A 388 9.61 -9.23 12.78
C SER A 388 8.34 -9.87 12.21
N GLU A 389 8.14 -9.72 10.90
CA GLU A 389 6.99 -10.29 10.19
C GLU A 389 6.87 -11.80 10.43
N GLU A 390 7.98 -12.52 10.39
CA GLU A 390 8.01 -13.98 10.60
C GLU A 390 7.55 -14.36 12.01
N LYS A 391 7.97 -13.61 13.03
CA LYS A 391 7.60 -13.86 14.43
C LYS A 391 6.13 -13.52 14.69
N LEU A 392 5.64 -12.42 14.11
CA LEU A 392 4.24 -12.03 14.20
C LEU A 392 3.33 -13.03 13.48
N GLN A 393 3.71 -13.48 12.29
CA GLN A 393 3.00 -14.52 11.56
C GLN A 393 2.96 -15.82 12.36
N ALA A 394 4.10 -16.29 12.86
CA ALA A 394 4.17 -17.49 13.68
C ALA A 394 3.32 -17.40 14.95
N PHE A 395 3.22 -16.22 15.56
CA PHE A 395 2.34 -15.95 16.70
C PHE A 395 0.86 -16.17 16.35
N PHE A 396 0.37 -15.55 15.26
CA PHE A 396 -1.03 -15.68 14.84
C PHE A 396 -1.37 -17.07 14.30
N GLU A 397 -0.51 -17.65 13.46
CA GLU A 397 -0.71 -19.00 12.91
C GLU A 397 -0.77 -20.05 14.00
N ARG A 398 0.08 -19.95 15.02
CA ARG A 398 0.07 -20.91 16.13
C ARG A 398 -1.22 -20.84 16.94
N MET A 399 -1.71 -19.64 17.24
CA MET A 399 -3.00 -19.48 17.93
C MET A 399 -4.15 -19.99 17.05
N GLY A 400 -4.15 -19.68 15.75
CA GLY A 400 -5.18 -20.16 14.82
C GLY A 400 -5.16 -21.67 14.60
N LYS A 401 -3.96 -22.27 14.58
CA LYS A 401 -3.79 -23.72 14.51
C LYS A 401 -4.33 -24.40 15.75
N GLU A 402 -4.00 -23.90 16.96
CA GLU A 402 -4.52 -24.44 18.21
C GLU A 402 -6.05 -24.40 18.21
N LEU A 403 -6.62 -23.26 17.83
CA LEU A 403 -8.06 -23.07 17.71
C LEU A 403 -8.72 -24.07 16.76
N SER A 404 -8.12 -24.29 15.59
CA SER A 404 -8.64 -25.21 14.57
C SER A 404 -8.51 -26.68 14.98
N VAL A 405 -7.39 -27.05 15.61
CA VAL A 405 -7.13 -28.43 16.07
C VAL A 405 -8.11 -28.81 17.18
N GLN A 406 -8.28 -27.94 18.19
CA GLN A 406 -9.21 -28.23 19.28
C GLN A 406 -10.65 -28.30 18.80
N ALA A 407 -11.08 -27.35 17.96
CA ALA A 407 -12.43 -27.36 17.40
C ALA A 407 -12.71 -28.66 16.62
N LYS A 408 -11.76 -29.08 15.77
CA LYS A 408 -11.90 -30.33 15.01
C LYS A 408 -11.93 -31.56 15.90
N SER A 409 -11.16 -31.58 16.99
CA SER A 409 -11.09 -32.74 17.89
C SER A 409 -12.29 -32.89 18.81
N GLN A 410 -12.99 -31.79 19.12
CA GLN A 410 -14.06 -31.78 20.13
C GLN A 410 -15.47 -31.62 19.52
N TRP A 411 -15.60 -31.02 18.34
CA TRP A 411 -16.89 -30.77 17.67
C TRP A 411 -17.08 -31.53 16.36
N GLY A 412 -16.01 -32.07 15.77
CA GLY A 412 -16.03 -32.90 14.57
C GLY A 412 -15.68 -34.33 14.89
#